data_AF-A0A3D1FX53-F1
#
_entry.id   AF-A0A3D1FX53-F1
#
_cell.length_a   1.000
_cell.length_b   1.000
_cell.length_c   1.000
_cell.angle_alpha   90.00
_cell.angle_beta   90.00
_cell.angle_gamma   90.00
#
_symmetry.space_group_name_H-M   'P 1'
#
loop_
_entity.id
_entity.type
_entity.pdbx_description
1 polymer ?
#
loop_
_entity_poly.entity_id
_entity_poly.type
_entity_poly.pdbx_seq_one_letter_code
_entity_poly.pdbx_strand_id
1 'polypeptide(L)'
;NVMTKRDLMVVDLIANNNWERPIYFSITVGNSPKAYFWLNDYFRLEGMAYRFVPVKYESGTGIDYGKVDTEIMYENLMSKFSYGNMELPEVYLDETNRRLSYNLRTIFGRLANEFIVEGDNEKAVEVLDFAMEKMPAEKFGYNYFVFGIIDSYYKAGATDKARELTNAFADHLDAELDYFSAFDREDRKRAANEWRTNLQFYQMLLQNVQVHDQDSVQEFYQRFQLAAQPFGNGRG
;
A
#
# COMPACT_ATOMS: atom_id res chain seq x y z
N ASN A 1 7.68 -23.07 25.72
CA ASN A 1 7.91 -21.61 25.65
C ASN A 1 9.38 -21.32 25.87
N VAL A 2 10.08 -20.79 24.85
CA VAL A 2 11.48 -20.36 24.93
C VAL A 2 11.52 -18.86 24.71
N MET A 3 12.03 -18.13 25.70
CA MET A 3 12.30 -16.69 25.60
C MET A 3 13.74 -16.51 25.13
N THR A 4 13.95 -15.71 24.09
CA THR A 4 15.28 -15.47 23.52
C THR A 4 15.95 -14.26 24.17
N LYS A 5 17.26 -14.10 23.99
CA LYS A 5 18.00 -12.94 24.54
C LYS A 5 17.42 -11.60 24.07
N ARG A 6 16.98 -11.51 22.81
CA ARG A 6 16.32 -10.30 22.27
C ARG A 6 15.02 -9.97 23.01
N ASP A 7 14.26 -10.99 23.42
CA ASP A 7 12.98 -10.82 24.10
C ASP A 7 13.23 -10.29 25.53
N LEU A 8 14.25 -10.83 26.22
CA LEU A 8 14.67 -10.34 27.53
C LEU A 8 15.12 -8.87 27.50
N MET A 9 15.82 -8.45 26.43
CA MET A 9 16.22 -7.05 26.27
C MET A 9 15.02 -6.11 26.12
N VAL A 10 13.96 -6.53 25.41
CA VAL A 10 12.73 -5.73 25.28
C VAL A 10 12.02 -5.61 26.64
N VAL A 11 11.93 -6.70 27.40
CA VAL A 11 11.35 -6.69 28.75
C VAL A 11 12.12 -5.76 29.68
N ASP A 12 13.45 -5.88 29.71
CA ASP A 12 14.31 -5.04 30.55
C ASP A 12 14.22 -3.55 30.18
N LEU A 13 14.19 -3.23 28.88
CA LEU A 13 13.99 -1.88 28.37
C LEU A 13 12.66 -1.30 28.87
N ILE A 14 11.55 -2.04 28.72
CA ILE A 14 10.22 -1.56 29.13
C ILE A 14 10.16 -1.39 30.65
N ALA A 15 10.69 -2.35 31.41
CA ALA A 15 10.65 -2.35 32.87
C ALA A 15 11.43 -1.19 33.50
N ASN A 16 12.51 -0.72 32.86
CA ASN A 16 13.40 0.29 33.42
C ASN A 16 13.29 1.68 32.76
N ASN A 17 12.46 1.86 31.73
CA ASN A 17 12.34 3.13 31.01
C ASN A 17 11.46 4.18 31.72
N ASN A 18 10.56 3.78 32.62
CA ASN A 18 9.63 4.68 33.36
C ASN A 18 8.88 5.71 32.49
N TRP A 19 8.66 5.39 31.21
CA TRP A 19 8.07 6.29 30.20
C TRP A 19 8.83 7.61 29.97
N GLU A 20 10.10 7.70 30.40
CA GLU A 20 10.93 8.89 30.20
C GLU A 20 11.32 9.07 28.73
N ARG A 21 11.51 7.96 27.99
CA ARG A 21 11.80 7.98 26.55
C ARG A 21 10.75 7.18 25.77
N PRO A 22 10.32 7.65 24.59
CA PRO A 22 9.43 6.86 23.76
C PRO A 22 10.18 5.65 23.18
N ILE A 23 9.54 4.48 23.20
CA ILE A 23 10.07 3.25 22.62
C ILE A 23 9.43 3.05 21.25
N TYR A 24 10.24 2.90 20.21
CA TYR A 24 9.79 2.72 18.83
C TYR A 24 10.28 1.40 18.23
N PHE A 25 9.43 0.83 17.39
CA PHE A 25 9.72 -0.33 16.56
C PHE A 25 9.58 0.03 15.08
N SER A 26 10.49 -0.47 14.24
CA SER A 26 10.35 -0.31 12.80
C SER A 26 9.10 -1.04 12.29
N ILE A 27 8.38 -0.48 11.33
CA ILE A 27 7.23 -1.15 10.72
C ILE A 27 7.61 -2.37 9.85
N THR A 28 8.91 -2.54 9.57
CA THR A 28 9.45 -3.56 8.65
C THR A 28 10.06 -4.78 9.34
N VAL A 29 9.91 -4.95 10.66
CA VAL A 29 10.54 -6.08 11.39
C VAL A 29 9.93 -7.43 10.98
N GLY A 30 8.64 -7.47 10.65
CA GLY A 30 7.97 -8.67 10.15
C GLY A 30 6.45 -8.52 10.14
N ASN A 31 5.76 -9.61 9.77
CA ASN A 31 4.30 -9.68 9.65
C ASN A 31 3.68 -10.65 10.70
N SER A 32 4.38 -10.91 11.81
CA SER A 32 3.84 -11.72 12.91
C SER A 32 3.97 -11.00 14.25
N PRO A 33 2.99 -11.16 15.17
CA PRO A 33 3.08 -10.67 16.54
C PRO A 33 4.39 -11.05 17.25
N LYS A 34 4.90 -12.26 17.00
CA LYS A 34 6.16 -12.76 17.57
C LYS A 34 7.39 -11.94 17.15
N ALA A 35 7.37 -11.33 15.96
CA ALA A 35 8.44 -10.44 15.51
C ALA A 35 8.57 -9.20 16.41
N TYR A 36 7.44 -8.78 17.02
CA TYR A 36 7.31 -7.60 17.87
C TYR A 36 7.11 -7.94 19.35
N PHE A 37 7.49 -9.15 19.77
CA PHE A 37 7.30 -9.62 21.16
C PHE A 37 5.83 -9.50 21.63
N TRP A 38 4.87 -9.73 20.72
CA TRP A 38 3.42 -9.63 20.96
C TRP A 38 2.94 -8.27 21.47
N LEU A 39 3.72 -7.21 21.23
CA LEU A 39 3.35 -5.83 21.59
C LEU A 39 2.51 -5.14 20.50
N ASN A 40 2.12 -5.85 19.43
CA ASN A 40 1.44 -5.26 18.27
C ASN A 40 0.10 -4.58 18.61
N ASP A 41 -0.63 -5.07 19.62
CA ASP A 41 -1.86 -4.45 20.11
C ASP A 41 -1.61 -3.15 20.90
N TYR A 42 -0.36 -2.86 21.24
CA TYR A 42 0.07 -1.70 22.03
C TYR A 42 0.84 -0.69 21.18
N PHE A 43 0.69 -0.78 19.86
CA PHE A 43 1.35 0.11 18.92
C PHE A 43 0.46 1.27 18.53
N ARG A 44 1.11 2.42 18.38
CA ARG A 44 0.57 3.61 17.75
C ARG A 44 1.46 3.99 16.56
N LEU A 45 0.90 4.08 15.37
CA LEU A 45 1.65 4.46 14.18
C LEU A 45 1.83 6.00 14.17
N GLU A 46 3.08 6.44 14.13
CA GLU A 46 3.48 7.87 14.13
C GLU A 46 4.49 8.17 13.01
N GLY A 47 4.34 7.54 11.84
CA GLY A 47 5.22 7.69 10.68
C GLY A 47 5.67 6.33 10.16
N MET A 48 6.98 6.17 9.94
CA MET A 48 7.58 4.87 9.55
C MET A 48 7.94 3.97 10.75
N ALA A 49 7.43 4.29 11.94
CA ALA A 49 7.69 3.55 13.16
C ALA A 49 6.43 3.44 14.03
N TYR A 50 6.33 2.31 14.74
CA TYR A 50 5.34 2.08 15.76
C TYR A 50 5.87 2.56 17.11
N ARG A 51 5.19 3.50 17.74
CA ARG A 51 5.41 3.85 19.15
C ARG A 51 4.73 2.81 20.02
N PHE A 52 5.44 2.27 21.00
CA PHE A 52 4.83 1.47 22.06
C PHE A 52 4.16 2.38 23.09
N VAL A 53 2.87 2.15 23.35
CA VAL A 53 2.06 2.89 24.32
C VAL A 53 1.31 1.90 25.23
N PRO A 54 1.09 2.19 26.52
CA PRO A 54 0.38 1.29 27.44
C PRO A 54 -1.15 1.34 27.24
N VAL A 55 -1.60 1.44 26.00
CA VAL A 55 -3.00 1.47 25.58
C VAL A 55 -3.18 0.32 24.61
N LYS A 56 -4.11 -0.58 24.93
CA LYS A 56 -4.42 -1.72 24.07
C LYS A 56 -5.44 -1.31 23.01
N TYR A 57 -5.10 -1.54 21.76
CA TYR A 57 -5.98 -1.47 20.62
C TYR A 57 -6.27 -2.89 20.14
N GLU A 58 -7.52 -3.18 19.79
CA GLU A 58 -7.82 -4.44 19.11
C GLU A 58 -7.25 -4.37 17.70
N SER A 59 -6.17 -5.11 17.44
CA SER A 59 -5.62 -5.23 16.09
C SER A 59 -6.70 -5.83 15.18
N GLY A 60 -6.95 -5.19 14.04
CA GLY A 60 -7.85 -5.74 13.01
C GLY A 60 -7.32 -7.06 12.42
N THR A 61 -8.09 -7.67 11.52
CA THR A 61 -7.78 -8.96 10.89
C THR A 61 -6.66 -8.90 9.82
N GLY A 62 -5.82 -7.86 9.85
CA GLY A 62 -4.84 -7.55 8.81
C GLY A 62 -3.37 -7.67 9.24
N ILE A 63 -2.49 -7.22 8.35
CA ILE A 63 -1.04 -7.10 8.59
C ILE A 63 -0.64 -5.76 9.22
N ASP A 64 -1.61 -4.85 9.36
CA ASP A 64 -1.42 -3.55 9.99
C ASP A 64 -1.58 -3.65 11.51
N TYR A 65 -0.54 -3.25 12.23
CA TYR A 65 -0.52 -3.28 13.69
C TYR A 65 -0.82 -1.92 14.30
N GLY A 66 -1.49 -1.97 15.46
CA GLY A 66 -1.75 -0.80 16.26
C GLY A 66 -2.79 0.15 15.66
N LYS A 67 -2.92 1.31 16.30
CA LYS A 67 -3.81 2.40 15.90
C LYS A 67 -3.03 3.54 15.24
N VAL A 68 -3.62 4.25 14.30
CA VAL A 68 -3.02 5.48 13.76
C VAL A 68 -3.38 6.66 14.66
N ASP A 69 -2.39 7.48 15.01
CA ASP A 69 -2.63 8.78 15.67
C ASP A 69 -2.74 9.85 14.58
N THR A 70 -3.96 10.22 14.19
CA THR A 70 -4.20 11.04 13.00
C THR A 70 -3.50 12.39 13.04
N GLU A 71 -3.47 13.06 14.20
CA GLU A 71 -2.81 14.35 14.37
C GLU A 71 -1.29 14.25 14.18
N ILE A 72 -0.63 13.36 14.95
CA ILE A 72 0.84 13.19 14.85
C ILE A 72 1.23 12.66 13.48
N MET A 73 0.46 11.71 12.95
CA MET A 73 0.72 11.08 11.66
C MET A 73 0.61 12.10 10.52
N TYR A 74 -0.44 12.92 10.52
CA TYR A 74 -0.66 13.97 9.53
C TYR A 74 0.45 15.02 9.61
N GLU A 75 0.78 15.53 10.80
CA GLU A 75 1.88 16.49 10.97
C GLU A 75 3.23 15.91 10.49
N ASN A 76 3.51 14.65 10.82
CA ASN A 76 4.75 13.98 10.42
C ASN A 76 4.84 13.83 8.90
N LEU A 77 3.82 13.29 8.25
CA LEU A 77 3.84 13.03 6.81
C LEU A 77 3.74 14.33 5.99
N MET A 78 2.78 15.19 6.31
CA MET A 78 2.45 16.33 5.46
C MET A 78 3.43 17.50 5.64
N SER A 79 4.07 17.61 6.80
CA SER A 79 4.89 18.79 7.15
C SER A 79 6.33 18.48 7.54
N LYS A 80 6.61 17.42 8.31
CA LYS A 80 7.96 17.19 8.86
C LYS A 80 8.85 16.32 7.98
N PHE A 81 8.27 15.35 7.27
CA PHE A 81 9.05 14.43 6.46
C PHE A 81 9.61 15.13 5.21
N SER A 82 10.83 14.73 4.85
CA SER A 82 11.48 15.17 3.62
C SER A 82 11.46 14.02 2.62
N TYR A 83 10.84 14.24 1.46
CA TYR A 83 10.65 13.23 0.42
C TYR A 83 11.78 13.23 -0.62
N GLY A 84 12.88 13.95 -0.38
CA GLY A 84 14.08 13.90 -1.20
C GLY A 84 13.89 14.27 -2.66
N ASN A 85 12.87 15.09 -2.96
CA ASN A 85 12.49 15.50 -4.32
C ASN A 85 12.23 14.31 -5.27
N MET A 86 11.80 13.17 -4.72
CA MET A 86 11.57 11.96 -5.47
C MET A 86 10.44 12.10 -6.51
N GLU A 87 9.61 13.13 -6.44
CA GLU A 87 8.59 13.46 -7.43
C GLU A 87 9.13 14.14 -8.68
N LEU A 88 10.27 14.85 -8.59
CA LEU A 88 10.75 15.73 -9.67
C LEU A 88 11.22 14.93 -10.90
N PRO A 89 10.80 15.24 -12.14
CA PRO A 89 11.13 14.45 -13.33
C PRO A 89 12.63 14.22 -13.56
N GLU A 90 13.47 15.19 -13.20
CA GLU A 90 14.93 15.15 -13.36
C GLU A 90 15.65 14.25 -12.34
N VAL A 91 14.97 13.87 -11.25
CA VAL A 91 15.55 12.99 -10.23
C VAL A 91 15.32 11.53 -10.63
N TYR A 92 16.38 10.87 -11.11
CA TYR A 92 16.32 9.45 -11.41
C TYR A 92 16.25 8.60 -10.14
N LEU A 93 15.31 7.65 -10.10
CA LEU A 93 15.19 6.66 -9.03
C LEU A 93 15.43 5.27 -9.62
N ASP A 94 16.52 4.63 -9.20
CA ASP A 94 16.74 3.23 -9.54
C ASP A 94 15.69 2.32 -8.87
N GLU A 95 15.72 1.03 -9.22
CA GLU A 95 14.78 0.04 -8.65
C GLU A 95 14.86 -0.02 -7.12
N THR A 96 16.06 0.05 -6.55
CA THR A 96 16.28 -0.07 -5.10
C THR A 96 15.65 1.11 -4.36
N ASN A 97 15.92 2.33 -4.81
CA ASN A 97 15.39 3.54 -4.20
C ASN A 97 13.86 3.57 -4.27
N ARG A 98 13.27 3.20 -5.42
CA ARG A 98 11.81 3.09 -5.55
C ARG A 98 11.25 2.06 -4.58
N ARG A 99 11.82 0.85 -4.53
CA ARG A 99 11.33 -0.22 -3.64
C ARG A 99 11.39 0.14 -2.17
N LEU A 100 12.41 0.86 -1.73
CA LEU A 100 12.52 1.32 -0.34
C LEU A 100 11.44 2.35 0.02
N SER A 101 10.98 3.14 -0.94
CA SER A 101 9.95 4.16 -0.74
C SER A 101 8.52 3.62 -0.75
N TYR A 102 8.24 2.46 -1.37
CA TYR A 102 6.87 2.00 -1.62
C TYR A 102 5.99 1.88 -0.36
N ASN A 103 6.58 1.53 0.78
CA ASN A 103 5.85 1.44 2.04
C ASN A 103 5.22 2.78 2.47
N LEU A 104 5.72 3.93 1.97
CA LEU A 104 5.11 5.23 2.21
C LEU A 104 3.67 5.29 1.69
N ARG A 105 3.35 4.67 0.54
CA ARG A 105 1.97 4.61 0.03
C ARG A 105 1.04 3.87 0.99
N THR A 106 1.48 2.75 1.57
CA THR A 106 0.72 2.06 2.61
C THR A 106 0.52 2.95 3.83
N ILE A 107 1.55 3.68 4.24
CA ILE A 107 1.49 4.58 5.38
C ILE A 107 0.47 5.71 5.17
N PHE A 108 0.48 6.35 3.99
CA PHE A 108 -0.52 7.36 3.61
C PHE A 108 -1.93 6.77 3.56
N GLY A 109 -2.10 5.60 2.95
CA GLY A 109 -3.38 4.90 2.90
C GLY A 109 -3.92 4.57 4.30
N ARG A 110 -3.06 4.19 5.25
CA ARG A 110 -3.47 3.97 6.64
C ARG A 110 -3.96 5.25 7.32
N LEU A 111 -3.27 6.37 7.10
CA LEU A 111 -3.72 7.68 7.61
C LEU A 111 -5.06 8.08 7.00
N ALA A 112 -5.21 7.97 5.68
CA ALA A 112 -6.46 8.29 5.00
C ALA A 112 -7.63 7.42 5.49
N ASN A 113 -7.42 6.11 5.66
CA ASN A 113 -8.44 5.21 6.22
C ASN A 113 -8.83 5.57 7.64
N GLU A 114 -7.91 6.07 8.46
CA GLU A 114 -8.24 6.52 9.81
C GLU A 114 -9.09 7.81 9.77
N PHE A 115 -8.77 8.77 8.91
CA PHE A 115 -9.64 9.94 8.69
C PHE A 115 -11.03 9.56 8.17
N ILE A 116 -11.14 8.56 7.28
CA ILE A 116 -12.45 8.04 6.82
C ILE A 116 -13.25 7.47 8.01
N VAL A 117 -12.61 6.70 8.90
CA VAL A 117 -13.26 6.16 10.11
C VAL A 117 -13.71 7.28 11.04
N GLU A 118 -12.96 8.37 11.13
CA GLU A 118 -13.32 9.59 11.88
C GLU A 118 -14.41 10.43 11.18
N GLY A 119 -14.72 10.13 9.91
CA GLY A 119 -15.70 10.86 9.09
C GLY A 119 -15.13 12.10 8.38
N ASP A 120 -13.81 12.32 8.43
CA ASP A 120 -13.10 13.44 7.80
C ASP A 120 -12.62 13.04 6.39
N ASN A 121 -13.57 12.84 5.48
CA ASN A 121 -13.27 12.41 4.11
C ASN A 121 -12.45 13.46 3.33
N GLU A 122 -12.60 14.75 3.64
CA GLU A 122 -11.85 15.83 3.00
C GLU A 122 -10.34 15.68 3.29
N LYS A 123 -9.96 15.50 4.55
CA LYS A 123 -8.55 15.22 4.90
C LYS A 123 -8.06 13.89 4.37
N ALA A 124 -8.92 12.87 4.32
CA ALA A 124 -8.53 11.60 3.71
C ALA A 124 -8.12 11.79 2.24
N VAL A 125 -8.90 12.55 1.46
CA VAL A 125 -8.58 12.87 0.07
C VAL A 125 -7.31 13.71 -0.03
N GLU A 126 -7.14 14.72 0.84
CA GLU A 126 -5.93 15.55 0.87
C GLU A 126 -4.65 14.71 1.08
N VAL A 127 -4.68 13.77 2.02
CA VAL A 127 -3.55 12.87 2.31
C VAL A 127 -3.25 11.97 1.11
N LEU A 128 -4.28 11.44 0.45
CA LEU A 128 -4.13 10.58 -0.73
C LEU A 128 -3.59 11.38 -1.93
N ASP A 129 -4.05 12.61 -2.13
CA ASP A 129 -3.56 13.51 -3.18
C ASP A 129 -2.08 13.80 -2.98
N PHE A 130 -1.69 14.15 -1.76
CA PHE A 130 -0.28 14.39 -1.42
C PHE A 130 0.58 13.15 -1.62
N ALA A 131 0.07 11.96 -1.29
CA ALA A 131 0.76 10.70 -1.55
C ALA A 131 1.02 10.49 -3.05
N MET A 132 0.04 10.81 -3.91
CA MET A 132 0.17 10.69 -5.36
C MET A 132 1.02 11.81 -5.98
N GLU A 133 1.03 13.01 -5.39
CA GLU A 133 1.95 14.08 -5.77
C GLU A 133 3.41 13.70 -5.48
N LYS A 134 3.69 13.16 -4.28
CA LYS A 134 5.05 12.76 -3.90
C LYS A 134 5.51 11.46 -4.53
N MET A 135 4.55 10.59 -4.87
CA MET A 135 4.82 9.28 -5.45
C MET A 135 3.93 8.98 -6.64
N PRO A 136 4.06 9.71 -7.76
CA PRO A 136 3.25 9.51 -8.96
C PRO A 136 3.46 8.11 -9.54
N ALA A 137 2.39 7.49 -10.04
CA ALA A 137 2.42 6.10 -10.52
C ALA A 137 3.34 5.94 -11.74
N GLU A 138 3.45 6.96 -12.58
CA GLU A 138 4.28 7.00 -13.78
C GLU A 138 5.78 6.86 -13.43
N LYS A 139 6.19 7.36 -12.26
CA LYS A 139 7.58 7.34 -11.82
C LYS A 139 7.90 6.13 -10.94
N PHE A 140 6.98 5.79 -10.03
CA PHE A 140 7.15 4.70 -9.06
C PHE A 140 6.56 3.37 -9.52
N GLY A 141 5.96 3.34 -10.71
CA GLY A 141 5.27 2.20 -11.27
C GLY A 141 3.89 1.96 -10.64
N TYR A 142 3.05 1.30 -11.43
CA TYR A 142 1.83 0.69 -10.93
C TYR A 142 2.16 -0.68 -10.33
N ASN A 143 1.93 -0.80 -9.04
CA ASN A 143 2.31 -1.98 -8.27
C ASN A 143 1.30 -2.20 -7.14
N TYR A 144 1.53 -3.26 -6.36
CA TYR A 144 0.64 -3.66 -5.26
C TYR A 144 0.29 -2.52 -4.28
N PHE A 145 1.18 -1.55 -4.07
CA PHE A 145 0.98 -0.47 -3.10
C PHE A 145 -0.01 0.60 -3.56
N VAL A 146 -0.39 0.61 -4.85
CA VAL A 146 -1.38 1.55 -5.40
C VAL A 146 -2.81 1.14 -5.03
N PHE A 147 -3.08 -0.15 -4.81
CA PHE A 147 -4.42 -0.64 -4.47
C PHE A 147 -5.00 -0.01 -3.21
N GLY A 148 -4.16 0.18 -2.17
CA GLY A 148 -4.59 0.83 -0.94
C GLY A 148 -5.01 2.28 -1.16
N ILE A 149 -4.35 2.99 -2.07
CA ILE A 149 -4.69 4.39 -2.42
C ILE A 149 -6.02 4.43 -3.19
N ILE A 150 -6.19 3.57 -4.20
CA ILE A 150 -7.45 3.46 -4.97
C ILE A 150 -8.63 3.16 -4.05
N ASP A 151 -8.50 2.13 -3.20
CA ASP A 151 -9.54 1.71 -2.26
C ASP A 151 -9.91 2.84 -1.29
N SER A 152 -8.91 3.57 -0.77
CA SER A 152 -9.15 4.70 0.12
C SER A 152 -9.82 5.89 -0.59
N TYR A 153 -9.50 6.18 -1.86
CA TYR A 153 -10.24 7.21 -2.61
C TYR A 153 -11.72 6.85 -2.77
N TYR A 154 -12.05 5.60 -3.11
CA TYR A 154 -13.44 5.15 -3.17
C TYR A 154 -14.14 5.30 -1.82
N LYS A 155 -13.51 4.84 -0.74
CA LYS A 155 -14.07 4.92 0.62
C LYS A 155 -14.26 6.36 1.12
N ALA A 156 -13.39 7.28 0.71
CA ALA A 156 -13.54 8.71 1.00
C ALA A 156 -14.61 9.40 0.13
N GLY A 157 -15.20 8.70 -0.85
CA GLY A 157 -16.18 9.26 -1.77
C GLY A 157 -15.57 10.02 -2.96
N ALA A 158 -14.25 10.00 -3.13
CA ALA A 158 -13.56 10.57 -4.29
C ALA A 158 -13.55 9.59 -5.48
N THR A 159 -14.73 9.13 -5.88
CA THR A 159 -14.94 8.09 -6.89
C THR A 159 -14.27 8.43 -8.22
N ASP A 160 -14.31 9.68 -8.66
CA ASP A 160 -13.71 10.07 -9.95
C ASP A 160 -12.17 9.94 -9.94
N LYS A 161 -11.51 10.31 -8.83
CA LYS A 161 -10.06 10.11 -8.66
C LYS A 161 -9.70 8.63 -8.59
N ALA A 162 -10.53 7.84 -7.90
CA ALA A 162 -10.35 6.40 -7.82
C ALA A 162 -10.48 5.74 -9.21
N ARG A 163 -11.47 6.16 -10.01
CA ARG A 163 -11.68 5.71 -11.40
C ARG A 163 -10.51 6.08 -12.29
N GLU A 164 -10.02 7.32 -12.22
CA GLU A 164 -8.87 7.77 -12.99
C GLU A 164 -7.65 6.88 -12.72
N LEU A 165 -7.30 6.68 -11.45
CA LEU A 165 -6.15 5.87 -11.08
C LEU A 165 -6.34 4.38 -11.40
N THR A 166 -7.57 3.87 -11.25
CA THR A 166 -7.93 2.49 -11.62
C THR A 166 -7.75 2.26 -13.12
N ASN A 167 -8.25 3.18 -13.95
CA ASN A 167 -8.17 3.08 -15.40
C ASN A 167 -6.74 3.24 -15.89
N ALA A 168 -5.96 4.16 -15.32
CA ALA A 168 -4.55 4.31 -15.67
C ALA A 168 -3.73 3.06 -15.32
N PHE A 169 -4.01 2.41 -14.19
CA PHE A 169 -3.41 1.11 -13.86
C PHE A 169 -3.87 0.03 -14.85
N ALA A 170 -5.17 -0.05 -15.16
CA ALA A 170 -5.67 -0.99 -16.16
C ALA A 170 -5.03 -0.78 -17.55
N ASP A 171 -4.80 0.47 -17.97
CA ASP A 171 -4.12 0.80 -19.23
C ASP A 171 -2.69 0.24 -19.24
N HIS A 172 -1.98 0.38 -18.12
CA HIS A 172 -0.65 -0.20 -17.95
C HIS A 172 -0.68 -1.74 -18.02
N LEU A 173 -1.65 -2.38 -17.38
CA LEU A 173 -1.80 -3.83 -17.40
C LEU A 173 -2.15 -4.35 -18.79
N ASP A 174 -3.05 -3.68 -19.51
CA ASP A 174 -3.39 -4.00 -20.90
C ASP A 174 -2.14 -3.98 -21.78
N ALA A 175 -1.33 -2.91 -21.69
CA ALA A 175 -0.10 -2.77 -22.47
C ALA A 175 0.92 -3.89 -22.17
N GLU A 176 1.11 -4.25 -20.91
CA GLU A 176 2.02 -5.33 -20.51
C GLU A 176 1.52 -6.71 -20.98
N LEU A 177 0.22 -6.98 -20.83
CA LEU A 177 -0.37 -8.25 -21.28
C LEU A 177 -0.34 -8.39 -22.80
N ASP A 178 -0.60 -7.31 -23.53
CA ASP A 178 -0.45 -7.26 -24.99
C ASP A 178 1.00 -7.48 -25.41
N TYR A 179 1.97 -6.86 -24.72
CA TYR A 179 3.40 -7.06 -24.97
C TYR A 179 3.80 -8.53 -24.81
N PHE A 180 3.39 -9.18 -23.71
CA PHE A 180 3.67 -10.60 -23.53
C PHE A 180 3.00 -11.47 -24.59
N SER A 181 1.79 -11.11 -25.05
CA SER A 181 1.06 -11.86 -26.09
C SER A 181 1.86 -12.07 -27.39
N ALA A 182 2.75 -11.12 -27.70
CA ALA A 182 3.61 -11.15 -28.88
C ALA A 182 4.82 -12.09 -28.76
N PHE A 183 5.13 -12.62 -27.57
CA PHE A 183 6.31 -13.46 -27.34
C PHE A 183 6.21 -14.82 -28.03
N ASP A 184 7.36 -15.40 -28.34
CA ASP A 184 7.45 -16.79 -28.77
C ASP A 184 7.21 -17.78 -27.61
N ARG A 185 7.21 -19.09 -27.90
CA ARG A 185 6.91 -20.11 -26.88
C ARG A 185 7.89 -20.12 -25.71
N GLU A 186 9.17 -19.88 -25.94
CA GLU A 186 10.19 -19.97 -24.87
C GLU A 186 10.20 -18.71 -24.02
N ASP A 187 10.06 -17.53 -24.64
CA ASP A 187 9.95 -16.27 -23.91
C ASP A 187 8.64 -16.17 -23.12
N ARG A 188 7.53 -16.74 -23.63
CA ARG A 188 6.29 -16.89 -22.85
C ARG A 188 6.48 -17.67 -21.55
N LYS A 189 7.28 -18.75 -21.57
CA LYS A 189 7.57 -19.52 -20.35
C LYS A 189 8.36 -18.68 -19.34
N ARG A 190 9.27 -17.83 -19.82
CA ARG A 190 10.08 -16.95 -18.97
C ARG A 190 9.22 -15.84 -18.34
N ALA A 191 8.30 -15.27 -19.11
CA ALA A 191 7.38 -14.20 -18.67
C ALA A 191 6.11 -14.71 -17.95
N ALA A 192 6.00 -16.01 -17.69
CA ALA A 192 4.76 -16.60 -17.16
C ALA A 192 4.41 -16.07 -15.75
N ASN A 193 5.42 -15.73 -14.94
CA ASN A 193 5.19 -15.18 -13.60
C ASN A 193 4.70 -13.74 -13.64
N GLU A 194 5.30 -12.92 -14.50
CA GLU A 194 4.96 -11.53 -14.75
C GLU A 194 3.54 -11.44 -15.30
N TRP A 195 3.22 -12.24 -16.32
CA TRP A 195 1.87 -12.33 -16.87
C TRP A 195 0.83 -12.73 -15.80
N ARG A 196 1.12 -13.75 -14.99
CA ARG A 196 0.23 -14.17 -13.90
C ARG A 196 0.05 -13.06 -12.86
N THR A 197 1.11 -12.32 -12.55
CA THR A 197 1.06 -11.19 -11.60
C THR A 197 0.19 -10.06 -12.15
N ASN A 198 0.31 -9.73 -13.44
CA ASN A 198 -0.50 -8.70 -14.07
C ASN A 198 -1.98 -9.07 -14.09
N LEU A 199 -2.32 -10.33 -14.38
CA LEU A 199 -3.69 -10.80 -14.25
C LEU A 199 -4.22 -10.74 -12.81
N GLN A 200 -3.38 -11.07 -11.82
CA GLN A 200 -3.76 -10.94 -10.42
C GLN A 200 -4.05 -9.47 -10.04
N PHE A 201 -3.22 -8.53 -10.49
CA PHE A 201 -3.48 -7.10 -10.28
C PHE A 201 -4.76 -6.65 -10.97
N TYR A 202 -5.01 -7.09 -12.19
CA TYR A 202 -6.25 -6.76 -12.89
C TYR A 202 -7.49 -7.28 -12.15
N GLN A 203 -7.41 -8.50 -11.65
CA GLN A 203 -8.48 -9.11 -10.88
C GLN A 203 -8.72 -8.37 -9.56
N MET A 204 -7.66 -7.85 -8.92
CA MET A 204 -7.78 -6.99 -7.74
C MET A 204 -8.45 -5.63 -8.07
N LEU A 205 -8.12 -5.01 -9.22
CA LEU A 205 -8.80 -3.78 -9.66
C LEU A 205 -10.30 -4.05 -9.88
N LEU A 206 -10.63 -5.15 -10.57
CA LEU A 206 -12.01 -5.56 -10.81
C LEU A 206 -12.77 -5.79 -9.49
N GLN A 207 -12.16 -6.46 -8.53
CA GLN A 207 -12.76 -6.65 -7.20
C GLN A 207 -13.03 -5.31 -6.52
N ASN A 208 -12.11 -4.35 -6.62
CA ASN A 208 -12.30 -3.04 -6.02
C ASN A 208 -13.45 -2.25 -6.68
N VAL A 209 -13.52 -2.26 -8.03
CA VAL A 209 -14.64 -1.69 -8.80
C VAL A 209 -15.96 -2.37 -8.42
N GLN A 210 -15.99 -3.70 -8.30
CA GLN A 210 -17.19 -4.44 -7.88
C GLN A 210 -17.70 -4.10 -6.49
N VAL A 211 -16.81 -3.71 -5.58
CA VAL A 211 -17.19 -3.32 -4.22
C VAL A 211 -17.71 -1.88 -4.18
N HIS A 212 -17.07 -0.96 -4.92
CA HIS A 212 -17.26 0.47 -4.71
C HIS A 212 -17.96 1.22 -5.86
N ASP A 213 -17.92 0.69 -7.08
CA ASP A 213 -18.31 1.43 -8.29
C ASP A 213 -19.16 0.57 -9.24
N GLN A 214 -20.43 0.35 -8.84
CA GLN A 214 -21.38 -0.49 -9.57
C GLN A 214 -21.62 -0.03 -11.01
N ASP A 215 -21.51 1.28 -11.27
CA ASP A 215 -21.74 1.86 -12.60
C ASP A 215 -20.68 1.38 -13.61
N SER A 216 -19.42 1.25 -13.16
CA SER A 216 -18.30 0.85 -14.02
C SER A 216 -18.10 -0.67 -14.12
N VAL A 217 -18.78 -1.48 -13.30
CA VAL A 217 -18.54 -2.94 -13.21
C VAL A 217 -18.65 -3.64 -14.55
N GLN A 218 -19.69 -3.35 -15.32
CA GLN A 218 -19.94 -4.06 -16.59
C GLN A 218 -18.83 -3.78 -17.60
N GLU A 219 -18.46 -2.51 -17.78
CA GLU A 219 -17.40 -2.09 -18.68
C GLU A 219 -16.05 -2.67 -18.23
N PHE A 220 -15.72 -2.53 -16.95
CA PHE A 220 -14.44 -3.00 -16.41
C PHE A 220 -14.31 -4.53 -16.46
N TYR A 221 -15.42 -5.25 -16.24
CA TYR A 221 -15.45 -6.71 -16.38
C TYR A 221 -15.20 -7.14 -17.83
N GLN A 222 -15.83 -6.48 -18.81
CA GLN A 222 -15.57 -6.76 -20.23
C GLN A 222 -14.12 -6.52 -20.60
N ARG A 223 -13.55 -5.41 -20.12
CA ARG A 223 -12.13 -5.08 -20.30
C ARG A 223 -11.21 -6.18 -19.76
N PHE A 224 -11.45 -6.62 -18.53
CA PHE A 224 -10.71 -7.73 -17.92
C PHE A 224 -10.84 -9.04 -18.72
N GLN A 225 -12.03 -9.38 -19.22
CA GLN A 225 -12.24 -10.61 -20.02
C GLN A 225 -11.45 -10.60 -21.34
N LEU A 226 -11.28 -9.42 -21.96
CA LEU A 226 -10.47 -9.27 -23.16
C LEU A 226 -8.98 -9.47 -22.84
N ALA A 227 -8.50 -8.87 -21.75
CA ALA A 227 -7.11 -8.96 -21.32
C ALA A 227 -6.72 -10.36 -20.77
N ALA A 228 -7.67 -11.06 -20.15
CA ALA A 228 -7.45 -12.37 -19.51
C ALA A 228 -7.45 -13.55 -20.49
N GLN A 229 -7.59 -13.31 -21.80
CA GLN A 229 -7.56 -14.37 -22.80
C GLN A 229 -6.21 -15.11 -22.74
N PRO A 230 -6.20 -16.45 -22.60
CA PRO A 230 -4.97 -17.21 -22.53
C PRO A 230 -4.14 -17.04 -23.80
N PHE A 231 -2.82 -17.20 -23.66
CA PHE A 231 -1.92 -17.39 -24.80
C PHE A 231 -2.40 -18.54 -25.70
N GLY A 232 -3.12 -18.21 -26.79
CA GLY A 232 -3.40 -19.16 -27.87
C GLY A 232 -4.82 -19.73 -27.93
N ASN A 233 -5.81 -18.87 -28.14
CA ASN A 233 -6.82 -19.15 -29.16
C ASN A 233 -6.73 -18.06 -30.24
N GLY A 234 -5.78 -18.26 -31.16
CA GLY A 234 -5.68 -17.64 -32.49
C GLY A 234 -6.04 -16.16 -32.65
N ARG A 235 -5.04 -15.26 -32.57
CA ARG A 235 -4.93 -14.16 -33.53
C ARG A 235 -3.89 -14.57 -34.58
N GLY A 236 -4.35 -15.35 -35.55
CA GLY A 236 -3.63 -15.81 -36.73
C GLY A 236 -4.66 -16.17 -37.79
#